data_AF-A0A3D4T8G6-F1
#
_entry.id   AF-A0A3D4T8G6-F1
#
_cell.length_a   1.000
_cell.length_b   1.000
_cell.length_c   1.000
_cell.angle_alpha   90.00
_cell.angle_beta   90.00
_cell.angle_gamma   90.00
#
_symmetry.space_group_name_H-M   'P 1'
#
loop_
_entity.id
_entity.type
_entity.pdbx_description
1 polymer ?
#
loop_
_entity_poly.entity_id
_entity_poly.type
_entity_poly.pdbx_seq_one_letter_code
_entity_poly.pdbx_strand_id
1 'polypeptide(L)'
;INLPDSVKTIGESAFGQSIQLASFKAPASLESIGDRAFYCCENLKSVDLGDKIVSIGISAFDGCEKLESVSFPSSLKKISEAAFSGCTKLGEVNFSDGLETIDADAFYLCKSLTSVTVPRTVTSIGKQAIGYGRGGNVIDGFTITGYEDTTAQTYASENGITFNSLGKYVPMSGTISDTLTWKIDENGTLIFEGSGKIGDYSLDNLPEYLLAEPIAIELSDGITSIGAYAFFGFEGTVFIPETVTNIGNHAFGYFYNEDGAEVVNYDFIIMGYKDTVAEEYAAENEILFFEIMFEGECGETAKWSYDVETLTLTISGTGAMADLSLENLPYYLIYPIEKIVVEDGITKIGDYSFIALDNADTENKVTVTLPKSVAEIGEHAIGYILVEGEEAYTEELNKNCTIEGFTDSAAEKYAADNELTFVKLDPVDPPAPTDPDLTFKLNENAEICTFDEENKIITVYDKSATLDKILADFTVGKDLAVAPIEKIATGAELVTKNGDETVEMYTIVVIGDVNGDGEVNSMDALAILQHSVEEVQLTGAALLAANIDSSDKVDSSDALTVLQISVEEKTPADYFPKETPDVPETPDVPETPDVPETPETPSGNE
;
A
#
# COMPACT_ATOMS: atom_id res chain seq x y z
N ILE A 1 10.41 -31.04 -33.11
CA ILE A 1 11.82 -31.22 -32.69
C ILE A 1 11.96 -30.66 -31.28
N ASN A 2 12.77 -31.28 -30.42
CA ASN A 2 13.03 -30.78 -29.06
C ASN A 2 14.48 -30.31 -29.00
N LEU A 3 14.69 -29.04 -28.68
CA LEU A 3 16.01 -28.43 -28.52
C LEU A 3 16.31 -28.23 -27.03
N PRO A 4 17.58 -28.27 -26.60
CA PRO A 4 17.94 -27.94 -25.23
C PRO A 4 17.61 -26.49 -24.86
N ASP A 5 17.27 -26.24 -23.60
CA ASP A 5 16.97 -24.89 -23.09
C ASP A 5 18.16 -23.92 -23.12
N SER A 6 19.37 -24.39 -23.47
CA SER A 6 20.54 -23.53 -23.66
C SER A 6 20.65 -22.93 -25.06
N VAL A 7 19.78 -23.30 -26.00
CA VAL A 7 19.84 -22.82 -27.39
C VAL A 7 19.25 -21.42 -27.51
N LYS A 8 20.12 -20.44 -27.79
CA LYS A 8 19.76 -19.03 -27.95
C LYS A 8 19.37 -18.60 -29.36
N THR A 9 19.84 -19.32 -30.38
CA THR A 9 19.67 -18.94 -31.78
C THR A 9 19.45 -20.16 -32.66
N ILE A 10 18.49 -20.07 -33.58
CA ILE A 10 18.40 -20.95 -34.74
C ILE A 10 19.07 -20.26 -35.92
N GLY A 11 20.16 -20.84 -36.43
CA GLY A 11 20.93 -20.24 -37.52
C GLY A 11 20.20 -20.26 -38.87
N GLU A 12 20.78 -19.53 -39.84
CA GLU A 12 20.28 -19.49 -41.21
C GLU A 12 20.11 -20.91 -41.78
N SER A 13 18.94 -21.18 -42.37
CA SER A 13 18.60 -22.46 -43.02
C SER A 13 18.75 -23.72 -42.15
N ALA A 14 18.84 -23.61 -40.81
CA ALA A 14 19.17 -24.73 -39.92
C ALA A 14 18.23 -25.95 -40.05
N PHE A 15 16.95 -25.71 -40.30
CA PHE A 15 15.92 -26.72 -40.58
C PHE A 15 15.31 -26.55 -41.98
N GLY A 16 15.93 -25.78 -42.86
CA GLY A 16 15.46 -25.60 -44.24
C GLY A 16 15.24 -26.95 -44.93
N GLN A 17 14.09 -27.08 -45.59
CA GLN A 17 13.62 -28.26 -46.31
C GLN A 17 13.50 -29.52 -45.43
N SER A 18 13.31 -29.36 -44.12
CA SER A 18 13.02 -30.48 -43.21
C SER A 18 11.58 -30.97 -43.40
N ILE A 19 11.32 -31.61 -44.54
CA ILE A 19 9.98 -32.04 -44.97
C ILE A 19 9.32 -33.06 -44.04
N GLN A 20 10.00 -33.61 -43.03
CA GLN A 20 9.41 -34.51 -42.03
C GLN A 20 9.11 -33.81 -40.70
N LEU A 21 9.51 -32.55 -40.53
CA LEU A 21 9.28 -31.80 -39.31
C LEU A 21 7.80 -31.44 -39.20
N ALA A 22 7.11 -31.99 -38.21
CA ALA A 22 5.68 -31.76 -38.01
C ALA A 22 5.34 -30.62 -37.05
N SER A 23 6.22 -30.33 -36.08
CA SER A 23 6.03 -29.27 -35.09
C SER A 23 7.38 -28.74 -34.57
N PHE A 24 7.37 -27.48 -34.17
CA PHE A 24 8.47 -26.81 -33.51
C PHE A 24 7.97 -26.11 -32.25
N LYS A 25 8.71 -26.30 -31.15
CA LYS A 25 8.53 -25.57 -29.90
C LYS A 25 9.87 -24.94 -29.52
N ALA A 26 9.88 -23.61 -29.37
CA ALA A 26 11.05 -22.87 -28.96
C ALA A 26 11.47 -23.25 -27.52
N PRO A 27 12.78 -23.41 -27.24
CA PRO A 27 13.28 -23.45 -25.88
C PRO A 27 13.15 -22.08 -25.20
N ALA A 28 13.07 -22.04 -23.86
CA ALA A 28 12.79 -20.82 -23.10
C ALA A 28 13.87 -19.72 -23.22
N SER A 29 15.07 -20.06 -23.72
CA SER A 29 16.15 -19.10 -23.96
C SER A 29 16.30 -18.68 -25.42
N LEU A 30 15.42 -19.10 -26.32
CA LEU A 30 15.54 -18.75 -27.74
C LEU A 30 15.24 -17.26 -27.95
N GLU A 31 16.24 -16.53 -28.42
CA GLU A 31 16.19 -15.08 -28.61
C GLU A 31 15.99 -14.71 -30.10
N SER A 32 16.39 -15.58 -31.04
CA SER A 32 16.38 -15.27 -32.49
C SER A 32 16.22 -16.49 -33.41
N ILE A 33 15.52 -16.28 -34.53
CA ILE A 33 15.39 -17.21 -35.66
C ILE A 33 15.99 -16.56 -36.90
N GLY A 34 17.03 -17.17 -37.46
CA GLY A 34 17.73 -16.69 -38.64
C GLY A 34 16.96 -16.90 -39.95
N ASP A 35 17.50 -16.32 -41.02
CA ASP A 35 16.91 -16.36 -42.35
C ASP A 35 16.70 -17.80 -42.84
N ARG A 36 15.58 -18.07 -43.49
CA ARG A 36 15.23 -19.40 -44.04
C ARG A 36 15.29 -20.56 -43.03
N ALA A 37 15.32 -20.31 -41.72
CA ALA A 37 15.55 -21.33 -40.69
C ALA A 37 14.65 -22.56 -40.82
N PHE A 38 13.39 -22.40 -41.22
CA PHE A 38 12.39 -23.44 -41.47
C PHE A 38 11.82 -23.38 -42.90
N TYR A 39 12.56 -22.79 -43.84
CA TYR A 39 12.17 -22.66 -45.25
C TYR A 39 11.70 -24.01 -45.83
N CYS A 40 10.56 -24.06 -46.50
CA CYS A 40 9.96 -25.27 -47.10
C CYS A 40 9.85 -26.47 -46.14
N CYS A 41 9.56 -26.26 -44.86
CA CYS A 41 9.11 -27.34 -43.97
C CYS A 41 7.64 -27.70 -44.24
N GLU A 42 7.38 -28.34 -45.39
CA GLU A 42 6.02 -28.59 -45.93
C GLU A 42 5.07 -29.36 -44.99
N ASN A 43 5.61 -30.11 -44.02
CA ASN A 43 4.81 -30.86 -43.04
C ASN A 43 4.67 -30.17 -41.67
N LEU A 44 5.27 -29.00 -41.48
CA LEU A 44 5.20 -28.25 -40.23
C LEU A 44 3.78 -27.72 -40.04
N LYS A 45 3.12 -28.11 -38.95
CA LYS A 45 1.72 -27.77 -38.67
C LYS A 45 1.55 -26.67 -37.63
N SER A 46 2.42 -26.64 -36.64
CA SER A 46 2.37 -25.66 -35.55
C SER A 46 3.77 -25.21 -35.14
N VAL A 47 3.84 -23.93 -34.80
CA VAL A 47 5.06 -23.24 -34.35
C VAL A 47 4.72 -22.48 -33.07
N ASP A 48 5.38 -22.86 -31.99
CA ASP A 48 5.41 -22.13 -30.72
C ASP A 48 6.77 -21.42 -30.63
N LEU A 49 6.75 -20.09 -30.69
CA LEU A 49 7.93 -19.23 -30.70
C LEU A 49 8.44 -18.88 -29.29
N GLY A 50 7.72 -19.25 -28.22
CA GLY A 50 8.06 -18.87 -26.84
C GLY A 50 7.97 -17.36 -26.60
N ASP A 51 8.59 -16.89 -25.51
CA ASP A 51 8.32 -15.54 -24.96
C ASP A 51 9.43 -14.51 -25.23
N LYS A 52 10.60 -14.92 -25.72
CA LYS A 52 11.81 -14.06 -25.78
C LYS A 52 12.25 -13.67 -27.19
N ILE A 53 11.60 -14.18 -28.23
CA ILE A 53 12.00 -13.88 -29.61
C ILE A 53 11.64 -12.44 -29.94
N VAL A 54 12.65 -11.67 -30.36
CA VAL A 54 12.49 -10.25 -30.72
C VAL A 54 12.26 -10.07 -32.23
N SER A 55 12.80 -10.97 -33.05
CA SER A 55 12.69 -10.91 -34.51
C SER A 55 12.66 -12.30 -35.18
N ILE A 56 11.98 -12.35 -36.32
CA ILE A 56 11.91 -13.52 -37.22
C ILE A 56 12.63 -13.17 -38.52
N GLY A 57 13.61 -13.97 -38.92
CA GLY A 57 14.44 -13.75 -40.11
C GLY A 57 13.68 -13.80 -41.44
N ILE A 58 14.36 -13.36 -42.50
CA ILE A 58 13.81 -13.30 -43.87
C ILE A 58 13.48 -14.72 -44.33
N SER A 59 12.26 -14.91 -44.85
CA SER A 59 11.75 -16.20 -45.34
C SER A 59 11.85 -17.35 -44.31
N ALA A 60 11.89 -17.06 -43.01
CA ALA A 60 12.14 -18.06 -41.96
C ALA A 60 11.20 -19.27 -42.03
N PHE A 61 9.93 -19.07 -42.34
CA PHE A 61 8.89 -20.09 -42.49
C PHE A 61 8.27 -20.10 -43.90
N ASP A 62 8.94 -19.49 -44.89
CA ASP A 62 8.43 -19.46 -46.27
C ASP A 62 8.22 -20.88 -46.81
N GLY A 63 7.06 -21.16 -47.40
CA GLY A 63 6.69 -22.46 -47.93
C GLY A 63 6.31 -23.52 -46.90
N CYS A 64 6.04 -23.16 -45.64
CA CYS A 64 5.46 -24.08 -44.66
C CYS A 64 3.96 -24.30 -44.92
N GLU A 65 3.62 -24.96 -46.03
CA GLU A 65 2.25 -25.00 -46.58
C GLU A 65 1.18 -25.55 -45.62
N LYS A 66 1.56 -26.41 -44.66
CA LYS A 66 0.67 -27.02 -43.66
C LYS A 66 0.62 -26.31 -42.32
N LEU A 67 1.32 -25.19 -42.16
CA LEU A 67 1.31 -24.42 -40.93
C LEU A 67 -0.10 -23.85 -40.72
N GLU A 68 -0.76 -24.24 -39.64
CA GLU A 68 -2.16 -23.88 -39.35
C GLU A 68 -2.25 -22.67 -38.41
N SER A 69 -1.33 -22.57 -37.45
CA SER A 69 -1.26 -21.49 -36.46
C SER A 69 0.18 -21.20 -36.03
N VAL A 70 0.39 -19.95 -35.60
CA VAL A 70 1.65 -19.46 -35.01
C VAL A 70 1.30 -18.67 -33.76
N SER A 71 1.93 -19.01 -32.64
CA SER A 71 1.85 -18.21 -31.42
C SER A 71 3.02 -17.23 -31.40
N PHE A 72 2.74 -15.93 -31.48
CA PHE A 72 3.76 -14.88 -31.47
C PHE A 72 4.10 -14.44 -30.03
N PRO A 73 5.37 -14.21 -29.69
CA PRO A 73 5.77 -13.67 -28.39
C PRO A 73 5.29 -12.23 -28.18
N SER A 74 5.00 -11.86 -26.93
CA SER A 74 4.79 -10.45 -26.56
C SER A 74 6.02 -9.58 -26.83
N SER A 75 7.23 -10.15 -26.81
CA SER A 75 8.49 -9.47 -27.10
C SER A 75 8.75 -9.21 -28.60
N LEU A 76 7.96 -9.78 -29.50
CA LEU A 76 8.23 -9.71 -30.94
C LEU A 76 8.04 -8.29 -31.46
N LYS A 77 9.08 -7.71 -32.04
CA LYS A 77 9.06 -6.36 -32.61
C LYS A 77 8.91 -6.34 -34.12
N LYS A 78 9.41 -7.37 -34.81
CA LYS A 78 9.50 -7.37 -36.28
C LYS A 78 9.23 -8.74 -36.91
N ILE A 79 8.39 -8.73 -37.94
CA ILE A 79 8.20 -9.84 -38.89
C ILE A 79 8.89 -9.45 -40.20
N SER A 80 9.97 -10.15 -40.58
CA SER A 80 10.79 -9.79 -41.74
C SER A 80 10.19 -10.24 -43.08
N GLU A 81 10.81 -9.78 -44.16
CA GLU A 81 10.38 -10.03 -45.53
C GLU A 81 10.11 -11.51 -45.80
N ALA A 82 8.94 -11.80 -46.37
CA ALA A 82 8.48 -13.16 -46.71
C ALA A 82 8.51 -14.18 -45.56
N ALA A 83 8.58 -13.77 -44.29
CA ALA A 83 8.79 -14.67 -43.15
C ALA A 83 7.80 -15.85 -43.09
N PHE A 84 6.54 -15.66 -43.47
CA PHE A 84 5.49 -16.67 -43.53
C PHE A 84 4.88 -16.81 -44.92
N SER A 85 5.58 -16.39 -45.97
CA SER A 85 5.12 -16.53 -47.34
C SER A 85 4.75 -18.00 -47.64
N GLY A 86 3.70 -18.24 -48.42
CA GLY A 86 3.31 -19.59 -48.82
C GLY A 86 2.78 -20.49 -47.69
N CYS A 87 2.53 -19.98 -46.48
CA CYS A 87 1.87 -20.72 -45.41
C CYS A 87 0.36 -20.86 -45.69
N THR A 88 0.00 -21.65 -46.71
CA THR A 88 -1.35 -21.64 -47.29
C THR A 88 -2.47 -22.08 -46.35
N LYS A 89 -2.13 -22.81 -45.27
CA LYS A 89 -3.05 -23.29 -44.24
C LYS A 89 -3.13 -22.40 -43.00
N LEU A 90 -2.32 -21.35 -42.92
CA LEU A 90 -2.29 -20.45 -41.77
C LEU A 90 -3.60 -19.68 -41.74
N GLY A 91 -4.47 -20.04 -40.81
CA GLY A 91 -5.83 -19.51 -40.71
C GLY A 91 -5.97 -18.41 -39.67
N GLU A 92 -5.12 -18.45 -38.65
CA GLU A 92 -5.17 -17.54 -37.51
C GLU A 92 -3.77 -16.99 -37.21
N VAL A 93 -3.71 -15.68 -37.02
CA VAL A 93 -2.53 -14.94 -36.60
C VAL A 93 -2.96 -13.92 -35.56
N ASN A 94 -2.44 -14.07 -34.35
CA ASN A 94 -2.62 -13.11 -33.26
C ASN A 94 -1.32 -12.34 -33.10
N PHE A 95 -1.26 -11.12 -33.66
CA PHE A 95 -0.11 -10.24 -33.47
C PHE A 95 -0.05 -9.77 -32.02
N SER A 96 1.15 -9.65 -31.47
CA SER A 96 1.36 -9.14 -30.13
C SER A 96 1.29 -7.61 -30.09
N ASP A 97 0.84 -7.06 -28.95
CA ASP A 97 0.72 -5.61 -28.75
C ASP A 97 2.06 -4.87 -28.86
N GLY A 98 3.19 -5.57 -28.77
CA GLY A 98 4.54 -5.01 -28.92
C GLY A 98 5.03 -4.90 -30.37
N LEU A 99 4.31 -5.42 -31.37
CA LEU A 99 4.75 -5.52 -32.76
C LEU A 99 4.86 -4.15 -33.45
N GLU A 100 6.00 -3.84 -34.05
CA GLU A 100 6.27 -2.52 -34.64
C GLU A 100 6.29 -2.53 -36.17
N THR A 101 6.73 -3.63 -36.80
CA THR A 101 6.94 -3.68 -38.25
C THR A 101 6.58 -5.04 -38.85
N ILE A 102 5.87 -5.00 -39.98
CA ILE A 102 5.56 -6.16 -40.82
C ILE A 102 6.11 -5.87 -42.22
N ASP A 103 7.22 -6.53 -42.59
CA ASP A 103 7.91 -6.27 -43.86
C ASP A 103 7.16 -6.84 -45.08
N ALA A 104 7.63 -6.49 -46.28
CA ALA A 104 7.02 -6.90 -47.55
C ALA A 104 6.84 -8.43 -47.66
N ASP A 105 5.73 -8.83 -48.27
CA ASP A 105 5.39 -10.24 -48.53
C ASP A 105 5.33 -11.16 -47.29
N ALA A 106 5.40 -10.62 -46.06
CA ALA A 106 5.47 -11.41 -44.81
C ALA A 106 4.45 -12.55 -44.73
N PHE A 107 3.21 -12.32 -45.16
CA PHE A 107 2.12 -13.30 -45.23
C PHE A 107 1.57 -13.45 -46.67
N TYR A 108 2.41 -13.27 -47.68
CA TYR A 108 2.03 -13.48 -49.08
C TYR A 108 1.62 -14.96 -49.31
N LEU A 109 0.55 -15.19 -50.08
CA LEU A 109 -0.03 -16.53 -50.34
C LEU A 109 -0.61 -17.27 -49.13
N CYS A 110 -0.82 -16.62 -47.99
CA CYS A 110 -1.52 -17.18 -46.82
C CYS A 110 -3.05 -17.22 -47.03
N LYS A 111 -3.52 -18.06 -47.97
CA LYS A 111 -4.93 -18.04 -48.44
C LYS A 111 -5.98 -18.38 -47.38
N SER A 112 -5.61 -19.08 -46.32
CA SER A 112 -6.53 -19.42 -45.23
C SER A 112 -6.67 -18.30 -44.21
N LEU A 113 -5.75 -17.32 -44.20
CA LEU A 113 -5.81 -16.14 -43.37
C LEU A 113 -6.81 -15.18 -44.02
N THR A 114 -8.03 -15.12 -43.49
CA THR A 114 -9.11 -14.28 -44.02
C THR A 114 -9.27 -12.97 -43.25
N SER A 115 -8.69 -12.88 -42.06
CA SER A 115 -8.74 -11.68 -41.24
C SER A 115 -7.51 -11.57 -40.35
N VAL A 116 -7.10 -10.34 -40.05
CA VAL A 116 -6.10 -10.06 -39.00
C VAL A 116 -6.55 -8.86 -38.16
N THR A 117 -6.18 -8.87 -36.88
CA THR A 117 -6.22 -7.69 -36.03
C THR A 117 -4.80 -7.13 -35.94
N VAL A 118 -4.60 -5.90 -36.40
CA VAL A 118 -3.28 -5.25 -36.40
C VAL A 118 -3.21 -4.29 -35.19
N PRO A 119 -2.24 -4.47 -34.27
CA PRO A 119 -2.11 -3.61 -33.10
C PRO A 119 -1.63 -2.22 -33.51
N ARG A 120 -2.01 -1.20 -32.72
CA ARG A 120 -1.67 0.21 -33.03
C ARG A 120 -0.17 0.49 -33.10
N THR A 121 0.62 -0.35 -32.42
CA THR A 121 2.07 -0.23 -32.31
C THR A 121 2.77 -0.50 -33.63
N VAL A 122 2.08 -1.10 -34.61
CA VAL A 122 2.60 -1.28 -35.96
C VAL A 122 2.68 0.07 -36.67
N THR A 123 3.90 0.54 -36.87
CA THR A 123 4.18 1.82 -37.56
C THR A 123 4.45 1.63 -39.05
N SER A 124 4.77 0.40 -39.50
CA SER A 124 5.09 0.10 -40.90
C SER A 124 4.54 -1.25 -41.35
N ILE A 125 3.85 -1.26 -42.49
CA ILE A 125 3.37 -2.47 -43.18
C ILE A 125 3.88 -2.44 -44.62
N GLY A 126 4.69 -3.43 -44.98
CA GLY A 126 5.33 -3.54 -46.29
C GLY A 126 4.36 -3.91 -47.42
N LYS A 127 4.81 -3.67 -48.66
CA LYS A 127 4.06 -4.03 -49.86
C LYS A 127 3.65 -5.51 -49.83
N GLN A 128 2.38 -5.78 -50.09
CA GLN A 128 1.81 -7.13 -50.16
C GLN A 128 2.01 -7.99 -48.89
N ALA A 129 2.37 -7.37 -47.77
CA ALA A 129 2.65 -8.05 -46.51
C ALA A 129 1.49 -8.89 -46.00
N ILE A 130 0.24 -8.44 -46.13
CA ILE A 130 -0.93 -9.10 -45.52
C ILE A 130 -2.12 -9.09 -46.49
N GLY A 131 -2.83 -10.21 -46.58
CA GLY A 131 -4.08 -10.30 -47.34
C GLY A 131 -3.89 -10.52 -48.85
N TYR A 132 -2.69 -10.92 -49.29
CA TYR A 132 -2.40 -11.13 -50.71
C TYR A 132 -2.27 -12.60 -51.09
N GLY A 133 -2.93 -12.95 -52.19
CA GLY A 133 -2.91 -14.27 -52.80
C GLY A 133 -2.11 -14.31 -54.11
N ARG A 134 -2.30 -15.40 -54.85
CA ARG A 134 -1.54 -15.68 -56.08
C ARG A 134 -1.75 -14.57 -57.11
N GLY A 135 -0.64 -14.11 -57.69
CA GLY A 135 -0.65 -13.08 -58.72
C GLY A 135 -0.74 -11.66 -58.16
N GLY A 136 -0.52 -11.48 -56.85
CA GLY A 136 -0.49 -10.17 -56.23
C GLY A 136 -1.87 -9.53 -56.02
N ASN A 137 -2.93 -10.33 -56.07
CA ASN A 137 -4.30 -9.87 -55.81
C ASN A 137 -4.64 -10.04 -54.33
N VAL A 138 -5.46 -9.13 -53.80
CA VAL A 138 -6.04 -9.28 -52.47
C VAL A 138 -6.90 -10.54 -52.41
N ILE A 139 -6.84 -11.27 -51.30
CA ILE A 139 -7.65 -12.45 -51.02
C ILE A 139 -9.11 -12.01 -50.92
N ASP A 140 -10.01 -12.70 -51.62
CA ASP A 140 -11.44 -12.38 -51.61
C ASP A 140 -12.02 -12.44 -50.20
N GLY A 141 -12.73 -11.39 -49.79
CA GLY A 141 -13.29 -11.26 -48.45
C GLY A 141 -12.28 -10.98 -47.32
N PHE A 142 -11.00 -10.70 -47.64
CA PHE A 142 -10.01 -10.39 -46.60
C PHE A 142 -10.34 -9.09 -45.86
N THR A 143 -10.24 -9.10 -44.53
CA THR A 143 -10.50 -7.93 -43.69
C THR A 143 -9.35 -7.62 -42.74
N ILE A 144 -9.09 -6.35 -42.49
CA ILE A 144 -8.18 -5.87 -41.43
C ILE A 144 -9.00 -5.21 -40.34
N THR A 145 -8.76 -5.59 -39.09
CA THR A 145 -9.34 -4.94 -37.90
C THR A 145 -8.25 -4.15 -37.19
N GLY A 146 -8.55 -2.93 -36.73
CA GLY A 146 -7.60 -2.09 -36.00
C GLY A 146 -8.21 -0.77 -35.53
N TYR A 147 -7.43 0.02 -34.79
CA TYR A 147 -7.83 1.36 -34.36
C TYR A 147 -7.78 2.37 -35.53
N GLU A 148 -8.61 3.41 -35.45
CA GLU A 148 -8.62 4.53 -36.40
C GLU A 148 -7.30 5.32 -36.37
N ASP A 149 -7.00 6.01 -37.48
CA ASP A 149 -5.81 6.83 -37.69
C ASP A 149 -4.48 6.06 -37.55
N THR A 150 -4.51 4.74 -37.74
CA THR A 150 -3.31 3.88 -37.69
C THR A 150 -2.76 3.50 -39.06
N THR A 151 -1.52 2.98 -39.07
CA THR A 151 -0.91 2.37 -40.26
C THR A 151 -1.77 1.23 -40.84
N ALA A 152 -2.49 0.50 -39.99
CA ALA A 152 -3.39 -0.57 -40.42
C ALA A 152 -4.56 -0.04 -41.28
N GLN A 153 -5.19 1.06 -40.85
CA GLN A 153 -6.26 1.71 -41.61
C GLN A 153 -5.73 2.26 -42.93
N THR A 154 -4.56 2.92 -42.90
CA THR A 154 -3.89 3.44 -44.11
C THR A 154 -3.63 2.31 -45.09
N TYR A 155 -2.99 1.23 -44.64
CA TYR A 155 -2.69 0.06 -45.48
C TYR A 155 -3.95 -0.56 -46.08
N ALA A 156 -5.02 -0.72 -45.29
CA ALA A 156 -6.27 -1.27 -45.80
C ALA A 156 -6.86 -0.38 -46.90
N SER A 157 -6.87 0.94 -46.68
CA SER A 157 -7.42 1.92 -47.62
C SER A 157 -6.65 1.98 -48.95
N GLU A 158 -5.32 2.00 -48.90
CA GLU A 158 -4.46 2.08 -50.10
C GLU A 158 -4.55 0.83 -50.98
N ASN A 159 -4.91 -0.31 -50.37
CA ASN A 159 -4.93 -1.61 -51.04
C ASN A 159 -6.35 -2.14 -51.31
N GLY A 160 -7.39 -1.35 -51.01
CA GLY A 160 -8.79 -1.74 -51.25
C GLY A 160 -9.25 -2.92 -50.39
N ILE A 161 -8.67 -3.08 -49.20
CA ILE A 161 -9.03 -4.10 -48.22
C ILE A 161 -10.11 -3.53 -47.28
N THR A 162 -11.07 -4.37 -46.88
CA THR A 162 -12.11 -3.95 -45.93
C THR A 162 -11.50 -3.72 -44.55
N PHE A 163 -11.74 -2.55 -43.95
CA PHE A 163 -11.27 -2.19 -42.62
C PHE A 163 -12.42 -2.21 -41.61
N ASN A 164 -12.27 -2.96 -40.52
CA ASN A 164 -13.18 -2.98 -39.38
C ASN A 164 -12.58 -2.11 -38.27
N SER A 165 -13.24 -0.99 -37.97
CA SER A 165 -12.78 -0.04 -36.96
C SER A 165 -13.02 -0.56 -35.54
N LEU A 166 -12.02 -0.44 -34.67
CA LEU A 166 -12.13 -0.55 -33.20
C LEU A 166 -12.47 0.80 -32.54
N GLY A 167 -12.69 1.85 -33.32
CA GLY A 167 -12.81 3.23 -32.86
C GLY A 167 -11.46 3.93 -32.74
N LYS A 168 -11.50 5.16 -32.20
CA LYS A 168 -10.28 5.87 -31.79
C LYS A 168 -9.65 5.15 -30.61
N TYR A 169 -8.33 5.11 -30.60
CA TYR A 169 -7.59 4.54 -29.48
C TYR A 169 -7.66 5.47 -28.27
N VAL A 170 -8.05 4.92 -27.13
CA VAL A 170 -8.03 5.58 -25.83
C VAL A 170 -7.03 4.82 -24.95
N PRO A 171 -5.92 5.43 -24.53
CA PRO A 171 -4.97 4.77 -23.64
C PRO A 171 -5.58 4.62 -22.24
N MET A 172 -5.48 3.41 -21.68
CA MET A 172 -5.96 3.09 -20.32
C MET A 172 -4.83 3.04 -19.29
N SER A 173 -3.58 3.23 -19.73
CA SER A 173 -2.42 3.29 -18.84
C SER A 173 -1.24 3.93 -19.56
N GLY A 174 -0.30 4.49 -18.79
CA GLY A 174 0.94 5.04 -19.32
C GLY A 174 1.99 5.30 -18.24
N THR A 175 3.17 5.70 -18.69
CA THR A 175 4.32 6.00 -17.84
C THR A 175 4.70 7.46 -18.02
N ILE A 176 4.82 8.19 -16.90
CA ILE A 176 5.26 9.60 -16.87
C ILE A 176 6.77 9.67 -16.63
N SER A 177 7.28 8.84 -15.72
CA SER A 177 8.70 8.66 -15.43
C SER A 177 8.98 7.21 -15.01
N ASP A 178 10.25 6.88 -14.78
CA ASP A 178 10.64 5.56 -14.25
C ASP A 178 10.00 5.22 -12.88
N THR A 179 9.46 6.23 -12.18
CA THR A 179 8.87 6.12 -10.84
C THR A 179 7.40 6.52 -10.77
N LEU A 180 6.81 7.00 -11.86
CA LEU A 180 5.43 7.48 -11.89
C LEU A 180 4.68 6.94 -13.11
N THR A 181 3.58 6.26 -12.85
CA THR A 181 2.68 5.70 -13.85
C THR A 181 1.26 6.16 -13.60
N TRP A 182 0.41 6.02 -14.62
CA TRP A 182 -1.03 6.23 -14.48
C TRP A 182 -1.79 5.07 -15.12
N LYS A 183 -2.99 4.81 -14.63
CA LYS A 183 -3.93 3.84 -15.19
C LYS A 183 -5.36 4.31 -14.98
N ILE A 184 -6.27 3.76 -15.77
CA ILE A 184 -7.71 3.95 -15.60
C ILE A 184 -8.32 2.60 -15.26
N ASP A 185 -9.03 2.56 -14.15
CA ASP A 185 -9.69 1.33 -13.69
C ASP A 185 -11.02 1.08 -14.42
N GLU A 186 -11.72 0.01 -14.04
CA GLU A 186 -13.00 -0.36 -14.64
C GLU A 186 -14.16 0.60 -14.30
N ASN A 187 -14.00 1.42 -13.25
CA ASN A 187 -14.97 2.42 -12.82
C ASN A 187 -14.74 3.78 -13.52
N GLY A 188 -13.64 3.95 -14.25
CA GLY A 188 -13.28 5.20 -14.90
C GLY A 188 -12.46 6.14 -14.01
N THR A 189 -11.90 5.65 -12.91
CA THR A 189 -11.00 6.38 -12.03
C THR A 189 -9.60 6.43 -12.62
N LEU A 190 -9.05 7.63 -12.79
CA LEU A 190 -7.67 7.86 -13.18
C LEU A 190 -6.76 7.81 -11.95
N ILE A 191 -5.93 6.78 -11.87
CA ILE A 191 -5.07 6.49 -10.72
C ILE A 191 -3.62 6.77 -11.10
N PHE A 192 -2.95 7.64 -10.34
CA PHE A 192 -1.50 7.87 -10.42
C PHE A 192 -0.79 7.06 -9.34
N GLU A 193 0.12 6.18 -9.76
CA GLU A 193 0.87 5.28 -8.88
C GLU A 193 2.36 5.59 -8.94
N GLY A 194 2.99 5.63 -7.75
CA GLY A 194 4.41 5.87 -7.58
C GLY A 194 4.71 7.28 -7.08
N SER A 195 5.86 7.84 -7.47
CA SER A 195 6.34 9.14 -6.98
C SER A 195 6.96 9.99 -8.07
N GLY A 196 6.83 11.31 -7.95
CA GLY A 196 7.43 12.25 -8.89
C GLY A 196 6.55 13.45 -9.21
N LYS A 197 6.68 13.95 -10.44
CA LYS A 197 6.00 15.15 -10.92
C LYS A 197 5.07 14.79 -12.08
N ILE A 198 3.84 15.24 -12.02
CA ILE A 198 2.96 15.29 -13.20
C ILE A 198 3.39 16.49 -14.04
N GLY A 199 3.63 16.27 -15.33
CA GLY A 199 4.27 17.23 -16.22
C GLY A 199 3.45 18.49 -16.49
N ASP A 200 4.10 19.49 -17.08
CA ASP A 200 3.43 20.66 -17.63
C ASP A 200 2.87 20.36 -19.03
N TYR A 201 1.64 20.78 -19.24
CA TYR A 201 0.89 20.62 -20.48
C TYR A 201 0.42 21.98 -21.01
N SER A 202 -0.24 21.94 -22.17
CA SER A 202 -0.89 23.10 -22.77
C SER A 202 -2.14 22.64 -23.52
N LEU A 203 -2.99 23.59 -23.93
CA LEU A 203 -4.20 23.28 -24.69
C LEU A 203 -3.93 22.57 -26.03
N ASP A 204 -2.77 22.83 -26.65
CA ASP A 204 -2.35 22.15 -27.88
C ASP A 204 -1.73 20.76 -27.61
N ASN A 205 -1.46 20.44 -26.34
CA ASN A 205 -0.77 19.22 -25.92
C ASN A 205 -1.29 18.79 -24.55
N LEU A 206 -2.58 18.47 -24.47
CA LEU A 206 -3.18 17.90 -23.27
C LEU A 206 -2.69 16.46 -23.06
N PRO A 207 -2.65 15.98 -21.81
CA PRO A 207 -2.24 14.62 -21.49
C PRO A 207 -3.16 13.57 -22.11
N GLU A 208 -2.56 12.45 -22.54
CA GLU A 208 -3.30 11.38 -23.20
C GLU A 208 -4.32 10.68 -22.28
N TYR A 209 -4.13 10.71 -20.97
CA TYR A 209 -5.05 10.12 -20.00
C TYR A 209 -6.41 10.85 -19.93
N LEU A 210 -6.47 12.12 -20.37
CA LEU A 210 -7.75 12.85 -20.44
C LEU A 210 -8.60 12.43 -21.64
N LEU A 211 -8.03 11.72 -22.63
CA LEU A 211 -8.80 11.18 -23.76
C LEU A 211 -9.81 10.11 -23.35
N ALA A 212 -9.64 9.55 -22.16
CA ALA A 212 -10.53 8.55 -21.60
C ALA A 212 -11.71 9.16 -20.82
N GLU A 213 -11.75 10.49 -20.68
CA GLU A 213 -12.81 11.21 -19.94
C GLU A 213 -12.99 10.64 -18.52
N PRO A 214 -11.94 10.64 -17.68
CA PRO A 214 -12.02 10.04 -16.35
C PRO A 214 -13.05 10.76 -15.48
N ILE A 215 -13.74 10.00 -14.63
CA ILE A 215 -14.80 10.52 -13.75
C ILE A 215 -14.31 10.82 -12.32
N ALA A 216 -13.14 10.28 -11.97
CA ALA A 216 -12.48 10.48 -10.69
C ALA A 216 -10.96 10.49 -10.88
N ILE A 217 -10.24 11.12 -9.95
CA ILE A 217 -8.78 11.15 -9.92
C ILE A 217 -8.28 10.70 -8.56
N GLU A 218 -7.34 9.77 -8.55
CA GLU A 218 -6.60 9.35 -7.38
C GLU A 218 -5.11 9.68 -7.57
N LEU A 219 -4.56 10.42 -6.62
CA LEU A 219 -3.15 10.81 -6.58
C LEU A 219 -2.47 10.10 -5.41
N SER A 220 -1.37 9.37 -5.67
CA SER A 220 -0.56 8.80 -4.61
C SER A 220 0.15 9.87 -3.77
N ASP A 221 0.47 9.55 -2.51
CA ASP A 221 1.29 10.41 -1.63
C ASP A 221 2.74 10.57 -2.13
N GLY A 222 3.13 9.90 -3.21
CA GLY A 222 4.43 10.12 -3.86
C GLY A 222 4.44 11.32 -4.81
N ILE A 223 3.30 11.92 -5.14
CA ILE A 223 3.22 13.06 -6.06
C ILE A 223 3.74 14.31 -5.36
N THR A 224 4.67 15.02 -6.03
CA THR A 224 5.37 16.19 -5.48
C THR A 224 5.05 17.50 -6.18
N SER A 225 4.53 17.42 -7.41
CA SER A 225 4.18 18.58 -8.23
C SER A 225 3.16 18.17 -9.29
N ILE A 226 2.25 19.09 -9.59
CA ILE A 226 1.25 18.96 -10.63
C ILE A 226 1.43 20.11 -11.62
N GLY A 227 1.74 19.81 -12.88
CA GLY A 227 2.03 20.84 -13.87
C GLY A 227 0.80 21.54 -14.43
N ALA A 228 1.05 22.59 -15.20
CA ALA A 228 -0.01 23.39 -15.83
C ALA A 228 -0.87 22.53 -16.76
N TYR A 229 -2.17 22.77 -16.80
CA TYR A 229 -3.15 22.03 -17.64
C TYR A 229 -3.18 20.51 -17.45
N ALA A 230 -2.57 19.96 -16.39
CA ALA A 230 -2.49 18.52 -16.17
C ALA A 230 -3.86 17.82 -16.07
N PHE A 231 -4.88 18.53 -15.58
CA PHE A 231 -6.26 18.04 -15.46
C PHE A 231 -7.27 19.06 -16.00
N PHE A 232 -6.88 19.82 -17.02
CA PHE A 232 -7.79 20.76 -17.68
C PHE A 232 -8.99 20.02 -18.28
N GLY A 233 -10.20 20.50 -17.98
CA GLY A 233 -11.46 19.91 -18.43
C GLY A 233 -11.96 18.75 -17.56
N PHE A 234 -11.22 18.34 -16.53
CA PHE A 234 -11.75 17.39 -15.55
C PHE A 234 -12.85 18.07 -14.71
N GLU A 235 -14.00 17.40 -14.63
CA GLU A 235 -15.15 17.83 -13.85
C GLU A 235 -15.27 16.91 -12.63
N GLY A 236 -15.24 17.46 -11.42
CA GLY A 236 -15.42 16.67 -10.22
C GLY A 236 -14.67 17.22 -9.01
N THR A 237 -14.34 16.30 -8.11
CA THR A 237 -13.56 16.58 -6.90
C THR A 237 -12.22 15.88 -6.97
N VAL A 238 -11.18 16.54 -6.50
CA VAL A 238 -9.84 15.95 -6.41
C VAL A 238 -9.28 16.12 -5.00
N PHE A 239 -8.71 15.05 -4.46
CA PHE A 239 -7.86 15.13 -3.28
C PHE A 239 -6.41 15.41 -3.69
N ILE A 240 -5.81 16.44 -3.11
CA ILE A 240 -4.41 16.80 -3.34
C ILE A 240 -3.59 16.43 -2.09
N PRO A 241 -2.65 15.47 -2.21
CA PRO A 241 -1.77 15.08 -1.11
C PRO A 241 -0.91 16.24 -0.59
N GLU A 242 -0.57 16.23 0.71
CA GLU A 242 0.30 17.24 1.35
C GLU A 242 1.70 17.28 0.73
N THR A 243 2.15 16.17 0.13
CA THR A 243 3.43 16.06 -0.55
C THR A 243 3.54 16.92 -1.81
N VAL A 244 2.41 17.38 -2.37
CA VAL A 244 2.40 18.29 -3.51
C VAL A 244 2.85 19.67 -3.04
N THR A 245 3.96 20.15 -3.62
CA THR A 245 4.57 21.44 -3.24
C THR A 245 4.47 22.51 -4.34
N ASN A 246 3.84 22.17 -5.47
CA ASN A 246 3.63 23.09 -6.59
C ASN A 246 2.48 22.61 -7.47
N ILE A 247 1.55 23.53 -7.80
CA ILE A 247 0.44 23.32 -8.74
C ILE A 247 0.55 24.37 -9.85
N GLY A 248 0.65 23.91 -11.10
CA GLY A 248 0.79 24.78 -12.26
C GLY A 248 -0.53 25.45 -12.66
N ASN A 249 -0.41 26.54 -13.42
CA ASN A 249 -1.57 27.30 -13.88
C ASN A 249 -2.59 26.42 -14.62
N HIS A 250 -3.87 26.59 -14.28
CA HIS A 250 -4.98 25.89 -14.94
C HIS A 250 -4.87 24.36 -14.85
N ALA A 251 -4.13 23.84 -13.86
CA ALA A 251 -4.02 22.41 -13.61
C ALA A 251 -5.39 21.79 -13.31
N PHE A 252 -6.22 22.47 -12.51
CA PHE A 252 -7.54 22.02 -12.06
C PHE A 252 -8.57 23.14 -12.15
N GLY A 253 -9.85 22.77 -12.32
CA GLY A 253 -10.98 23.69 -12.22
C GLY A 253 -11.16 24.62 -13.42
N TYR A 254 -10.63 24.26 -14.59
CA TYR A 254 -10.80 25.03 -15.83
C TYR A 254 -11.33 24.14 -16.95
N PHE A 255 -12.18 24.69 -17.81
CA PHE A 255 -12.73 24.01 -18.99
C PHE A 255 -13.02 25.02 -20.11
N TYR A 256 -13.40 24.50 -21.29
CA TYR A 256 -13.89 25.33 -22.40
C TYR A 256 -15.40 25.52 -22.33
N ASN A 257 -15.86 26.77 -22.37
CA ASN A 257 -17.28 27.05 -22.58
C ASN A 257 -17.71 26.86 -24.05
N GLU A 258 -19.00 27.03 -24.34
CA GLU A 258 -19.57 26.89 -25.68
C GLU A 258 -18.94 27.82 -26.74
N ASP A 259 -18.40 28.97 -26.31
CA ASP A 259 -17.72 29.94 -27.17
C ASP A 259 -16.23 29.61 -27.38
N GLY A 260 -15.73 28.53 -26.77
CA GLY A 260 -14.32 28.10 -26.83
C GLY A 260 -13.38 28.95 -25.97
N ALA A 261 -13.90 29.70 -24.99
CA ALA A 261 -13.11 30.44 -24.02
C ALA A 261 -12.83 29.59 -22.77
N GLU A 262 -11.64 29.73 -22.22
CA GLU A 262 -11.26 29.14 -20.93
C GLU A 262 -12.02 29.84 -19.81
N VAL A 263 -12.69 29.05 -18.98
CA VAL A 263 -13.47 29.54 -17.82
C VAL A 263 -13.21 28.66 -16.61
N VAL A 264 -13.37 29.24 -15.42
CA VAL A 264 -13.30 28.53 -14.14
C VAL A 264 -14.59 27.72 -13.96
N ASN A 265 -14.46 26.47 -13.51
CA ASN A 265 -15.55 25.67 -12.98
C ASN A 265 -15.72 25.98 -11.49
N TYR A 266 -16.71 26.81 -11.16
CA TYR A 266 -17.00 27.21 -9.77
C TYR A 266 -17.59 26.08 -8.92
N ASP A 267 -18.03 24.98 -9.54
CA ASP A 267 -18.50 23.78 -8.84
C ASP A 267 -17.36 22.77 -8.62
N PHE A 268 -16.15 23.05 -9.11
CA PHE A 268 -14.99 22.20 -8.87
C PHE A 268 -14.54 22.29 -7.42
N ILE A 269 -14.23 21.13 -6.83
CA ILE A 269 -13.81 21.03 -5.43
C ILE A 269 -12.40 20.48 -5.35
N ILE A 270 -11.53 21.19 -4.64
CA ILE A 270 -10.24 20.70 -4.20
C ILE A 270 -10.35 20.31 -2.72
N MET A 271 -10.09 19.04 -2.41
CA MET A 271 -9.85 18.60 -1.04
C MET A 271 -8.35 18.58 -0.78
N GLY A 272 -7.91 19.06 0.37
CA GLY A 272 -6.49 19.07 0.71
C GLY A 272 -6.25 19.51 2.14
N TYR A 273 -4.97 19.60 2.52
CA TYR A 273 -4.57 20.02 3.85
C TYR A 273 -4.47 21.53 3.94
N LYS A 274 -4.72 22.08 5.13
CA LYS A 274 -4.54 23.50 5.41
C LYS A 274 -3.08 23.93 5.27
N ASP A 275 -2.87 25.20 4.96
CA ASP A 275 -1.55 25.83 4.82
C ASP A 275 -0.69 25.14 3.74
N THR A 276 -1.34 24.57 2.72
CA THR A 276 -0.68 23.92 1.57
C THR A 276 -0.90 24.67 0.26
N VAL A 277 -0.12 24.31 -0.76
CA VAL A 277 -0.29 24.84 -2.12
C VAL A 277 -1.65 24.49 -2.74
N ALA A 278 -2.34 23.46 -2.23
CA ALA A 278 -3.69 23.12 -2.67
C ALA A 278 -4.70 24.20 -2.23
N GLU A 279 -4.61 24.64 -0.97
CA GLU A 279 -5.42 25.74 -0.44
C GLU A 279 -5.08 27.05 -1.16
N GLU A 280 -3.78 27.35 -1.34
CA GLU A 280 -3.32 28.55 -2.06
C GLU A 280 -3.85 28.56 -3.51
N TYR A 281 -3.70 27.46 -4.24
CA TYR A 281 -4.18 27.35 -5.62
C TYR A 281 -5.69 27.53 -5.70
N ALA A 282 -6.46 26.90 -4.81
CA ALA A 282 -7.90 27.04 -4.80
C ALA A 282 -8.32 28.50 -4.55
N ALA A 283 -7.70 29.16 -3.57
CA ALA A 283 -7.96 30.56 -3.24
C ALA A 283 -7.59 31.53 -4.37
N GLU A 284 -6.45 31.33 -5.04
CA GLU A 284 -6.00 32.18 -6.15
C GLU A 284 -6.91 32.10 -7.39
N ASN A 285 -7.56 30.95 -7.60
CA ASN A 285 -8.36 30.67 -8.79
C ASN A 285 -9.87 30.67 -8.53
N GLU A 286 -10.32 31.09 -7.34
CA GLU A 286 -11.73 31.15 -6.93
C GLU A 286 -12.43 29.76 -6.99
N ILE A 287 -11.70 28.69 -6.66
CA ILE A 287 -12.17 27.30 -6.62
C ILE A 287 -12.55 26.93 -5.17
N LEU A 288 -13.55 26.06 -4.98
CA LEU A 288 -13.94 25.59 -3.66
C LEU A 288 -12.84 24.71 -3.04
N PHE A 289 -12.47 25.01 -1.79
CA PHE A 289 -11.50 24.23 -1.03
C PHE A 289 -12.17 23.60 0.20
N PHE A 290 -11.96 22.30 0.39
CA PHE A 290 -12.35 21.57 1.59
C PHE A 290 -11.11 21.07 2.34
N GLU A 291 -10.93 21.58 3.55
CA GLU A 291 -9.82 21.22 4.44
C GLU A 291 -10.03 19.81 5.01
N ILE A 292 -9.13 18.88 4.72
CA ILE A 292 -9.15 17.55 5.35
C ILE A 292 -8.64 17.66 6.78
N MET A 293 -9.43 17.11 7.71
CA MET A 293 -9.17 17.13 9.14
C MET A 293 -9.28 15.70 9.68
N PHE A 294 -8.28 15.27 10.44
CA PHE A 294 -8.31 13.97 11.11
C PHE A 294 -8.71 14.08 12.58
N GLU A 295 -9.00 15.29 13.06
CA GLU A 295 -9.48 15.52 14.41
C GLU A 295 -10.31 16.80 14.49
N GLY A 296 -11.13 16.91 15.55
CA GLY A 296 -11.92 18.10 15.81
C GLY A 296 -12.79 18.01 17.05
N GLU A 297 -13.67 18.99 17.22
CA GLU A 297 -14.62 19.04 18.35
C GLU A 297 -15.97 18.45 17.95
N CYS A 298 -16.59 17.68 18.86
CA CYS A 298 -17.95 17.14 18.70
C CYS A 298 -18.87 17.44 19.89
N GLY A 299 -18.44 18.32 20.80
CA GLY A 299 -19.17 18.81 21.96
C GLY A 299 -18.34 19.88 22.68
N GLU A 300 -18.82 20.38 23.83
CA GLU A 300 -18.09 21.42 24.58
C GLU A 300 -16.71 20.94 25.07
N THR A 301 -16.61 19.65 25.42
CA THR A 301 -15.33 19.02 25.82
C THR A 301 -15.11 17.63 25.19
N ALA A 302 -16.01 17.23 24.29
CA ALA A 302 -15.90 16.00 23.51
C ALA A 302 -15.20 16.29 22.19
N LYS A 303 -14.28 15.42 21.80
CA LYS A 303 -13.46 15.53 20.58
C LYS A 303 -13.56 14.26 19.76
N TRP A 304 -13.26 14.38 18.48
CA TRP A 304 -13.15 13.24 17.58
C TRP A 304 -11.74 13.20 16.97
N SER A 305 -11.27 12.00 16.66
CA SER A 305 -10.12 11.76 15.80
C SER A 305 -10.38 10.56 14.89
N TYR A 306 -9.78 10.53 13.71
CA TYR A 306 -9.98 9.50 12.71
C TYR A 306 -8.63 8.92 12.27
N ASP A 307 -8.52 7.60 12.32
CA ASP A 307 -7.37 6.82 11.86
C ASP A 307 -7.70 6.19 10.50
N VAL A 308 -6.96 6.62 9.47
CA VAL A 308 -7.14 6.20 8.09
C VAL A 308 -6.64 4.77 7.82
N GLU A 309 -5.67 4.27 8.59
CA GLU A 309 -5.14 2.92 8.41
C GLU A 309 -6.10 1.86 8.96
N THR A 310 -6.74 2.18 10.08
CA THR A 310 -7.66 1.27 10.77
C THR A 310 -9.13 1.59 10.55
N LEU A 311 -9.45 2.63 9.77
CA LEU A 311 -10.81 3.13 9.51
C LEU A 311 -11.60 3.36 10.82
N THR A 312 -10.90 3.84 11.85
CA THR A 312 -11.44 3.98 13.21
C THR A 312 -11.67 5.44 13.57
N LEU A 313 -12.93 5.78 13.88
CA LEU A 313 -13.31 7.04 14.51
C LEU A 313 -13.28 6.89 16.04
N THR A 314 -12.49 7.72 16.72
CA THR A 314 -12.44 7.75 18.19
C THR A 314 -13.10 9.01 18.71
N ILE A 315 -14.03 8.86 19.66
CA ILE A 315 -14.59 9.98 20.41
C ILE A 315 -13.97 10.00 21.81
N SER A 316 -13.26 11.07 22.13
CA SER A 316 -12.49 11.24 23.36
C SER A 316 -12.91 12.49 24.13
N GLY A 317 -12.39 12.61 25.36
CA GLY A 317 -12.67 13.73 26.25
C GLY A 317 -13.80 13.43 27.24
N THR A 318 -14.59 14.46 27.58
CA THR A 318 -15.63 14.33 28.61
C THR A 318 -16.95 14.95 28.19
N GLY A 319 -18.02 14.59 28.89
CA GLY A 319 -19.31 15.25 28.74
C GLY A 319 -20.10 14.80 27.52
N ALA A 320 -21.02 15.65 27.07
CA ALA A 320 -21.97 15.31 26.02
C ALA A 320 -21.41 15.66 24.63
N MET A 321 -21.64 14.76 23.66
CA MET A 321 -21.62 15.13 22.25
C MET A 321 -22.80 16.05 21.93
N ALA A 322 -22.62 16.93 20.95
CA ALA A 322 -23.66 17.85 20.49
C ALA A 322 -24.78 17.09 19.76
N ASP A 323 -26.02 17.55 19.91
CA ASP A 323 -27.14 17.08 19.09
C ASP A 323 -27.03 17.70 17.68
N LEU A 324 -27.12 16.86 16.65
CA LEU A 324 -26.95 17.25 15.24
C LEU A 324 -28.28 17.13 14.49
N SER A 325 -28.28 17.52 13.21
CA SER A 325 -29.43 17.37 12.31
C SER A 325 -28.94 17.06 10.89
N LEU A 326 -29.85 16.63 10.00
CA LEU A 326 -29.51 16.38 8.59
C LEU A 326 -28.99 17.64 7.85
N GLU A 327 -29.26 18.83 8.38
CA GLU A 327 -28.75 20.10 7.83
C GLU A 327 -27.36 20.47 8.40
N ASN A 328 -26.89 19.75 9.43
CA ASN A 328 -25.64 20.03 10.13
C ASN A 328 -24.97 18.73 10.58
N LEU A 329 -24.55 17.93 9.60
CA LEU A 329 -23.85 16.68 9.84
C LEU A 329 -22.39 16.92 10.25
N PRO A 330 -21.79 16.06 11.07
CA PRO A 330 -20.43 16.21 11.52
C PRO A 330 -19.41 15.87 10.42
N TYR A 331 -18.25 16.54 10.47
CA TYR A 331 -17.23 16.46 9.42
C TYR A 331 -16.67 15.05 9.21
N TYR A 332 -16.49 14.28 10.27
CA TYR A 332 -15.90 12.94 10.20
C TYR A 332 -16.71 11.94 9.38
N LEU A 333 -17.98 12.22 9.04
CA LEU A 333 -18.79 11.34 8.19
C LEU A 333 -18.38 11.35 6.72
N ILE A 334 -17.46 12.22 6.29
CA ILE A 334 -16.89 12.16 4.94
C ILE A 334 -15.93 10.98 4.77
N TYR A 335 -15.45 10.41 5.87
CA TYR A 335 -14.48 9.31 5.85
C TYR A 335 -15.20 7.95 5.89
N PRO A 336 -14.64 6.93 5.23
CA PRO A 336 -15.11 5.56 5.39
C PRO A 336 -14.84 5.09 6.83
N ILE A 337 -15.87 4.71 7.60
CA ILE A 337 -15.73 4.31 9.00
C ILE A 337 -16.20 2.86 9.18
N GLU A 338 -15.31 2.00 9.69
CA GLU A 338 -15.66 0.62 10.05
C GLU A 338 -15.81 0.44 11.57
N LYS A 339 -15.10 1.26 12.35
CA LYS A 339 -15.10 1.16 13.80
C LYS A 339 -15.25 2.52 14.44
N ILE A 340 -16.13 2.61 15.44
CA ILE A 340 -16.30 3.77 16.29
C ILE A 340 -15.97 3.36 17.72
N VAL A 341 -15.04 4.06 18.35
CA VAL A 341 -14.66 3.86 19.76
C VAL A 341 -15.01 5.11 20.54
N VAL A 342 -15.92 5.00 21.49
CA VAL A 342 -16.21 6.08 22.44
C VAL A 342 -15.47 5.79 23.74
N GLU A 343 -14.64 6.74 24.18
CA GLU A 343 -13.85 6.61 25.40
C GLU A 343 -14.65 6.95 26.66
N ASP A 344 -14.23 6.38 27.80
CA ASP A 344 -14.83 6.66 29.09
C ASP A 344 -14.70 8.14 29.45
N GLY A 345 -15.77 8.72 29.98
CA GLY A 345 -15.88 10.16 30.24
C GLY A 345 -16.93 10.85 29.36
N ILE A 346 -17.24 10.30 28.19
CA ILE A 346 -18.38 10.73 27.38
C ILE A 346 -19.68 10.29 28.05
N THR A 347 -20.60 11.23 28.25
CA THR A 347 -21.85 11.02 29.02
C THR A 347 -23.09 10.92 28.15
N LYS A 348 -23.07 11.50 26.95
CA LYS A 348 -24.17 11.46 25.98
C LYS A 348 -23.64 11.37 24.56
N ILE A 349 -24.25 10.51 23.75
CA ILE A 349 -24.16 10.55 22.28
C ILE A 349 -25.32 11.39 21.77
N GLY A 350 -25.04 12.42 20.98
CA GLY A 350 -26.07 13.35 20.48
C GLY A 350 -26.84 12.79 19.29
N ASP A 351 -27.99 13.41 18.99
CA ASP A 351 -28.80 13.06 17.83
C ASP A 351 -27.95 13.06 16.53
N TYR A 352 -28.17 12.10 15.63
CA TYR A 352 -27.48 11.98 14.33
C TYR A 352 -25.93 11.92 14.37
N SER A 353 -25.31 11.65 15.52
CA SER A 353 -23.85 11.65 15.66
C SER A 353 -23.13 10.69 14.71
N PHE A 354 -23.68 9.50 14.49
CA PHE A 354 -23.07 8.43 13.69
C PHE A 354 -24.05 7.91 12.63
N ILE A 355 -24.72 8.84 11.93
CA ILE A 355 -25.60 8.54 10.80
C ILE A 355 -24.80 8.34 9.50
N ALA A 356 -25.43 7.72 8.48
CA ALA A 356 -24.92 7.60 7.12
C ALA A 356 -23.62 6.80 7.01
N LEU A 357 -23.41 5.87 7.93
CA LEU A 357 -22.32 4.89 7.88
C LEU A 357 -22.71 3.74 6.93
N ASP A 358 -22.74 4.02 5.63
CA ASP A 358 -22.91 3.04 4.57
C ASP A 358 -21.67 3.04 3.68
N ASN A 359 -20.87 1.97 3.74
CA ASN A 359 -19.82 1.77 2.75
C ASN A 359 -20.48 1.14 1.53
N ALA A 360 -20.74 1.97 0.51
CA ALA A 360 -21.51 1.67 -0.70
C ALA A 360 -21.12 0.38 -1.46
N ASP A 361 -19.98 -0.23 -1.14
CA ASP A 361 -19.43 -1.39 -1.85
C ASP A 361 -19.20 -2.66 -1.00
N THR A 362 -19.60 -2.73 0.27
CA THR A 362 -19.28 -3.94 1.08
C THR A 362 -20.37 -4.39 2.04
N GLU A 363 -20.42 -5.70 2.29
CA GLU A 363 -21.07 -6.34 3.44
C GLU A 363 -20.44 -5.91 4.80
N ASN A 364 -19.68 -4.80 4.85
CA ASN A 364 -18.87 -4.45 6.02
C ASN A 364 -19.74 -4.01 7.18
N LYS A 365 -19.43 -4.57 8.34
CA LYS A 365 -20.11 -4.30 9.59
C LYS A 365 -19.47 -3.13 10.28
N VAL A 366 -20.26 -2.12 10.59
CA VAL A 366 -19.81 -1.01 11.41
C VAL A 366 -19.95 -1.40 12.88
N THR A 367 -18.87 -1.28 13.66
CA THR A 367 -18.88 -1.60 15.09
C THR A 367 -18.76 -0.33 15.92
N VAL A 368 -19.67 -0.13 16.87
CA VAL A 368 -19.68 1.02 17.78
C VAL A 368 -19.49 0.56 19.21
N THR A 369 -18.31 0.84 19.79
CA THR A 369 -17.95 0.48 21.16
C THR A 369 -18.28 1.63 22.10
N LEU A 370 -19.17 1.39 23.08
CA LEU A 370 -19.66 2.39 24.04
C LEU A 370 -19.27 2.05 25.49
N PRO A 371 -18.75 3.02 26.26
CA PRO A 371 -18.36 2.84 27.66
C PRO A 371 -19.57 2.96 28.60
N LYS A 372 -19.39 2.59 29.89
CA LYS A 372 -20.44 2.75 30.91
C LYS A 372 -20.80 4.20 31.20
N SER A 373 -19.88 5.14 30.95
CA SER A 373 -20.13 6.57 31.20
C SER A 373 -21.26 7.13 30.33
N VAL A 374 -21.52 6.54 29.15
CA VAL A 374 -22.61 6.96 28.26
C VAL A 374 -23.95 6.61 28.90
N ALA A 375 -24.66 7.62 29.37
CA ALA A 375 -25.93 7.52 30.05
C ALA A 375 -27.14 7.79 29.14
N GLU A 376 -26.92 8.51 28.04
CA GLU A 376 -27.94 8.92 27.08
C GLU A 376 -27.44 8.77 25.64
N ILE A 377 -28.32 8.29 24.75
CA ILE A 377 -28.04 8.16 23.31
C ILE A 377 -29.23 8.79 22.57
N GLY A 378 -28.91 9.76 21.72
CA GLY A 378 -29.87 10.56 20.96
C GLY A 378 -30.63 9.81 19.87
N GLU A 379 -31.64 10.46 19.32
CA GLU A 379 -32.45 9.93 18.22
C GLU A 379 -31.60 9.79 16.95
N HIS A 380 -31.76 8.67 16.24
CA HIS A 380 -30.99 8.35 15.03
C HIS A 380 -29.45 8.45 15.18
N ALA A 381 -28.94 8.43 16.41
CA ALA A 381 -27.53 8.63 16.71
C ALA A 381 -26.63 7.50 16.18
N ILE A 382 -27.10 6.24 16.20
CA ILE A 382 -26.31 5.07 15.79
C ILE A 382 -27.18 4.14 14.94
N GLY A 383 -26.61 3.61 13.85
CA GLY A 383 -27.21 2.52 13.09
C GLY A 383 -28.28 2.95 12.10
N TYR A 384 -28.17 4.18 11.56
CA TYR A 384 -29.07 4.70 10.54
C TYR A 384 -28.31 5.15 9.29
N ILE A 385 -28.91 4.94 8.13
CA ILE A 385 -28.42 5.38 6.82
C ILE A 385 -29.43 6.29 6.15
N LEU A 386 -28.95 7.11 5.21
CA LEU A 386 -29.78 8.00 4.42
C LEU A 386 -30.03 7.38 3.06
N VAL A 387 -31.29 7.14 2.73
CA VAL A 387 -31.71 6.61 1.44
C VAL A 387 -32.34 7.72 0.63
N GLU A 388 -31.88 7.90 -0.61
CA GLU A 388 -32.41 8.91 -1.52
C GLU A 388 -33.85 8.55 -1.96
N GLY A 389 -34.81 9.44 -1.68
CA GLY A 389 -36.20 9.33 -2.11
C GLY A 389 -36.57 10.34 -3.20
N GLU A 390 -37.77 10.22 -3.79
CA GLU A 390 -38.23 11.08 -4.90
C GLU A 390 -38.32 12.58 -4.56
N GLU A 391 -38.51 12.94 -3.29
CA GLU A 391 -38.65 14.35 -2.83
C GLU A 391 -37.68 14.74 -1.70
N ALA A 392 -37.18 13.79 -0.92
CA ALA A 392 -36.25 14.00 0.19
C ALA A 392 -35.55 12.69 0.58
N TYR A 393 -34.43 12.80 1.31
CA TYR A 393 -33.81 11.66 1.97
C TYR A 393 -34.71 11.10 3.08
N THR A 394 -34.68 9.78 3.26
CA THR A 394 -35.35 9.08 4.35
C THR A 394 -34.33 8.28 5.17
N GLU A 395 -34.52 8.23 6.48
CA GLU A 395 -33.69 7.44 7.39
C GLU A 395 -34.13 5.98 7.41
N GLU A 396 -33.20 5.06 7.13
CA GLU A 396 -33.41 3.62 7.27
C GLU A 396 -32.43 2.99 8.25
N LEU A 397 -32.86 1.94 8.94
CA LEU A 397 -32.03 1.23 9.91
C LEU A 397 -30.95 0.40 9.19
N ASN A 398 -29.68 0.66 9.51
CA ASN A 398 -28.55 -0.13 9.04
C ASN A 398 -28.38 -1.40 9.88
N LYS A 399 -28.85 -2.53 9.34
CA LYS A 399 -28.78 -3.84 9.99
C LYS A 399 -27.35 -4.41 10.11
N ASN A 400 -26.37 -3.80 9.45
CA ASN A 400 -24.97 -4.18 9.54
C ASN A 400 -24.22 -3.45 10.66
N CYS A 401 -24.91 -2.60 11.44
CA CYS A 401 -24.34 -1.96 12.62
C CYS A 401 -24.40 -2.88 13.86
N THR A 402 -23.29 -3.00 14.56
CA THR A 402 -23.15 -3.72 15.83
C THR A 402 -22.73 -2.76 16.95
N ILE A 403 -23.48 -2.74 18.04
CA ILE A 403 -23.15 -1.97 19.24
C ILE A 403 -22.47 -2.91 20.24
N GLU A 404 -21.25 -2.57 20.65
CA GLU A 404 -20.53 -3.22 21.73
C GLU A 404 -20.65 -2.37 23.01
N GLY A 405 -21.10 -2.98 24.10
CA GLY A 405 -21.27 -2.25 25.35
C GLY A 405 -21.51 -3.14 26.56
N PHE A 406 -21.69 -2.52 27.72
CA PHE A 406 -21.91 -3.27 28.96
C PHE A 406 -23.40 -3.59 29.16
N THR A 407 -23.71 -4.67 29.88
CA THR A 407 -25.10 -4.96 30.29
C THR A 407 -25.63 -3.91 31.27
N ASP A 408 -26.95 -3.72 31.27
CA ASP A 408 -27.68 -2.72 32.05
C ASP A 408 -27.24 -1.27 31.72
N SER A 409 -26.76 -1.02 30.50
CA SER A 409 -26.28 0.29 30.04
C SER A 409 -27.25 0.97 29.07
N ALA A 410 -27.02 2.26 28.78
CA ALA A 410 -27.74 2.98 27.74
C ALA A 410 -27.54 2.34 26.35
N ALA A 411 -26.35 1.77 26.09
CA ALA A 411 -26.03 1.08 24.84
C ALA A 411 -26.89 -0.17 24.61
N GLU A 412 -27.03 -1.04 25.62
CA GLU A 412 -27.89 -2.24 25.53
C GLU A 412 -29.35 -1.86 25.31
N LYS A 413 -29.82 -0.84 26.04
CA LYS A 413 -31.19 -0.33 25.88
C LYS A 413 -31.43 0.23 24.49
N TYR A 414 -30.53 1.08 23.99
CA TYR A 414 -30.65 1.68 22.67
C TYR A 414 -30.65 0.63 21.56
N ALA A 415 -29.75 -0.35 21.64
CA ALA A 415 -29.70 -1.44 20.68
C ALA A 415 -31.02 -2.24 20.65
N ALA A 416 -31.58 -2.53 21.83
CA ALA A 416 -32.87 -3.23 21.94
C ALA A 416 -34.05 -2.40 21.41
N ASP A 417 -34.10 -1.10 21.73
CA ASP A 417 -35.18 -0.19 21.32
C ASP A 417 -35.20 0.03 19.79
N ASN A 418 -34.05 -0.11 19.12
CA ASN A 418 -33.88 0.12 17.68
C ASN A 418 -33.62 -1.16 16.86
N GLU A 419 -33.77 -2.36 17.45
CA GLU A 419 -33.53 -3.66 16.79
C GLU A 419 -32.12 -3.84 16.19
N LEU A 420 -31.09 -3.23 16.81
CA LEU A 420 -29.69 -3.34 16.42
C LEU A 420 -29.00 -4.54 17.08
N THR A 421 -27.91 -5.03 16.46
CA THR A 421 -27.11 -6.11 17.04
C THR A 421 -26.33 -5.58 18.25
N PHE A 422 -26.47 -6.24 19.40
CA PHE A 422 -25.72 -5.90 20.62
C PHE A 422 -24.74 -7.01 21.01
N VAL A 423 -23.50 -6.64 21.29
CA VAL A 423 -22.45 -7.53 21.79
C VAL A 423 -22.02 -7.04 23.18
N LYS A 424 -22.11 -7.95 24.16
CA LYS A 424 -21.74 -7.65 25.53
C LYS A 424 -20.22 -7.58 25.68
N LEU A 425 -19.74 -6.50 26.27
CA LEU A 425 -18.39 -6.37 26.83
C LEU A 425 -18.35 -6.92 28.26
N ASP A 426 -17.31 -7.67 28.59
CA ASP A 426 -17.10 -8.19 29.93
C ASP A 426 -16.70 -7.05 30.90
N PRO A 427 -17.28 -7.00 32.11
CA PRO A 427 -16.95 -5.96 33.08
C PRO A 427 -15.50 -6.10 33.56
N VAL A 428 -14.73 -5.02 33.46
CA VAL A 428 -13.44 -4.87 34.17
C VAL A 428 -13.78 -4.44 35.62
N ASP A 429 -13.38 -5.22 36.62
CA ASP A 429 -13.74 -4.99 38.03
C ASP A 429 -13.06 -3.73 38.64
N PRO A 430 -13.70 -3.00 39.58
CA PRO A 430 -13.18 -1.78 40.18
C PRO A 430 -12.29 -2.06 41.42
N PRO A 431 -11.35 -1.17 41.79
CA PRO A 431 -10.48 -1.42 42.95
C PRO A 431 -11.06 -1.01 44.31
N ALA A 432 -10.70 -1.79 45.34
CA ALA A 432 -11.01 -1.53 46.75
C ALA A 432 -9.87 -0.75 47.49
N PRO A 433 -10.16 -0.04 48.62
CA PRO A 433 -9.32 1.05 49.11
C PRO A 433 -8.24 0.71 50.18
N THR A 434 -7.07 1.35 49.98
CA THR A 434 -6.07 1.95 50.91
C THR A 434 -5.50 1.20 52.14
N ASP A 435 -4.18 0.95 52.11
CA ASP A 435 -3.22 1.04 53.25
C ASP A 435 -1.87 1.62 52.71
N PRO A 436 -1.09 2.43 53.44
CA PRO A 436 0.05 3.18 52.91
C PRO A 436 1.39 2.51 53.23
N ASP A 437 2.05 1.94 52.24
CA ASP A 437 3.51 1.85 52.26
C ASP A 437 4.08 1.80 50.83
N LEU A 438 5.11 2.63 50.60
CA LEU A 438 5.70 2.96 49.30
C LEU A 438 6.52 1.79 48.73
N THR A 439 6.11 1.19 47.60
CA THR A 439 7.03 0.43 46.71
C THR A 439 6.47 0.36 45.28
N PHE A 440 7.30 0.72 44.30
CA PHE A 440 7.08 0.59 42.84
C PHE A 440 6.85 -0.89 42.47
N LYS A 441 5.88 -1.20 41.61
CA LYS A 441 5.67 -2.57 41.10
C LYS A 441 5.30 -2.54 39.62
N LEU A 442 6.14 -3.13 38.76
CA LEU A 442 5.80 -3.43 37.37
C LEU A 442 4.75 -4.56 37.30
N ASN A 443 4.19 -4.83 36.12
CA ASN A 443 3.34 -6.01 35.95
C ASN A 443 4.13 -7.29 36.32
N GLU A 444 3.45 -8.40 36.58
CA GLU A 444 4.10 -9.64 37.02
C GLU A 444 5.01 -10.30 35.97
N ASN A 445 4.93 -9.83 34.72
CA ASN A 445 5.69 -10.34 33.58
C ASN A 445 6.97 -9.54 33.33
N ALA A 446 7.12 -8.32 33.87
CA ALA A 446 8.32 -7.53 33.66
C ALA A 446 9.23 -7.49 34.88
N GLU A 447 10.53 -7.53 34.59
CA GLU A 447 11.60 -7.45 35.57
C GLU A 447 12.41 -6.17 35.33
N ILE A 448 12.60 -5.36 36.37
CA ILE A 448 13.49 -4.19 36.31
C ILE A 448 14.92 -4.73 36.27
N CYS A 449 15.63 -4.48 35.17
CA CYS A 449 17.02 -4.88 35.01
C CYS A 449 17.97 -3.85 35.64
N THR A 450 17.74 -2.56 35.36
CA THR A 450 18.51 -1.47 35.96
C THR A 450 17.62 -0.25 36.21
N PHE A 451 17.98 0.52 37.25
CA PHE A 451 17.33 1.76 37.62
C PHE A 451 18.39 2.84 37.79
N ASP A 452 18.49 3.75 36.81
CA ASP A 452 19.40 4.88 36.82
C ASP A 452 18.62 6.13 37.23
N GLU A 453 18.66 6.41 38.53
CA GLU A 453 17.97 7.56 39.13
C GLU A 453 18.58 8.91 38.72
N GLU A 454 19.87 8.94 38.34
CA GLU A 454 20.55 10.17 37.95
C GLU A 454 20.15 10.59 36.53
N ASN A 455 20.05 9.62 35.62
CA ASN A 455 19.64 9.87 34.23
C ASN A 455 18.14 9.68 33.99
N LYS A 456 17.38 9.30 35.02
CA LYS A 456 15.94 8.98 34.96
C LYS A 456 15.63 7.91 33.92
N ILE A 457 16.43 6.85 33.87
CA ILE A 457 16.26 5.73 32.93
C ILE A 457 15.89 4.46 33.71
N ILE A 458 14.86 3.76 33.23
CA ILE A 458 14.48 2.46 33.75
C ILE A 458 14.61 1.45 32.61
N THR A 459 15.49 0.47 32.80
CA THR A 459 15.65 -0.63 31.85
C THR A 459 14.83 -1.81 32.32
N VAL A 460 13.93 -2.27 31.47
CA VAL A 460 12.99 -3.36 31.79
C VAL A 460 13.13 -4.51 30.81
N TYR A 461 12.86 -5.71 31.32
CA TYR A 461 12.72 -6.91 30.52
C TYR A 461 11.28 -7.43 30.63
N ASP A 462 10.61 -7.71 29.51
CA ASP A 462 9.27 -8.33 29.48
C ASP A 462 9.36 -9.83 29.20
N LYS A 463 8.84 -10.66 30.11
CA LYS A 463 8.72 -12.12 29.99
C LYS A 463 7.60 -12.57 29.05
N SER A 464 6.72 -11.67 28.61
CA SER A 464 5.46 -11.97 27.90
C SER A 464 5.45 -11.71 26.40
N ALA A 465 6.62 -11.53 25.76
CA ALA A 465 6.72 -11.47 24.30
C ALA A 465 6.49 -12.85 23.64
N THR A 466 5.24 -13.34 23.64
CA THR A 466 4.51 -14.00 22.52
C THR A 466 3.20 -14.69 22.97
N LEU A 467 2.39 -15.02 21.96
CA LEU A 467 0.94 -15.18 21.81
C LEU A 467 0.16 -16.22 22.71
N ASP A 468 -0.77 -15.74 23.56
CA ASP A 468 -2.18 -16.23 23.83
C ASP A 468 -2.72 -16.08 25.30
N LYS A 469 -3.72 -15.18 25.46
CA LYS A 469 -4.93 -15.10 26.36
C LYS A 469 -4.99 -15.52 27.88
N ILE A 470 -5.37 -14.51 28.70
CA ILE A 470 -6.53 -14.35 29.66
C ILE A 470 -6.43 -14.73 31.20
N LEU A 471 -6.62 -13.66 32.02
CA LEU A 471 -7.26 -13.40 33.35
C LEU A 471 -6.96 -14.18 34.66
N ALA A 472 -6.50 -13.42 35.69
CA ALA A 472 -6.89 -13.32 37.13
C ALA A 472 -5.66 -12.84 37.94
N ASP A 473 -5.61 -11.83 38.82
CA ASP A 473 -6.54 -11.19 39.75
C ASP A 473 -6.11 -9.73 40.04
N PHE A 474 -7.08 -8.89 40.41
CA PHE A 474 -6.89 -7.50 40.88
C PHE A 474 -6.51 -7.45 42.39
N THR A 475 -5.60 -6.58 42.83
CA THR A 475 -5.80 -5.68 44.00
C THR A 475 -4.77 -4.53 44.09
N VAL A 476 -5.21 -3.36 44.57
CA VAL A 476 -4.61 -2.01 44.45
C VAL A 476 -3.69 -1.56 45.59
N GLY A 477 -2.77 -0.64 45.26
CA GLY A 477 -2.12 0.26 46.22
C GLY A 477 -1.27 1.39 45.60
N LYS A 478 -1.90 2.56 45.35
CA LYS A 478 -1.34 3.90 45.03
C LYS A 478 -0.69 4.14 43.65
N ASP A 479 -1.15 5.25 43.06
CA ASP A 479 -1.08 5.63 41.65
C ASP A 479 0.33 5.81 41.08
N LEU A 480 0.65 4.92 40.15
CA LEU A 480 1.50 5.18 39.00
C LEU A 480 0.67 4.82 37.77
N ALA A 481 0.40 5.79 36.91
CA ALA A 481 -0.23 5.53 35.62
C ALA A 481 0.87 5.01 34.68
N VAL A 482 1.07 3.69 34.68
CA VAL A 482 1.90 3.02 33.68
C VAL A 482 0.97 2.11 32.88
N ALA A 483 1.01 2.23 31.56
CA ALA A 483 0.30 1.34 30.66
C ALA A 483 0.71 -0.13 30.92
N PRO A 484 -0.14 -1.13 30.61
CA PRO A 484 0.27 -2.53 30.60
C PRO A 484 1.53 -2.70 29.75
N ILE A 485 2.51 -3.49 30.22
CA ILE A 485 3.85 -3.58 29.60
C ILE A 485 3.80 -4.16 28.18
N GLU A 486 2.73 -4.87 27.83
CA GLU A 486 2.40 -5.28 26.47
C GLU A 486 2.26 -4.10 25.46
N LYS A 487 2.32 -2.83 25.91
CA LYS A 487 2.23 -1.62 25.07
C LYS A 487 3.35 -0.59 25.28
N ILE A 488 4.37 -0.88 26.10
CA ILE A 488 5.43 0.10 26.36
C ILE A 488 6.57 -0.10 25.37
N ALA A 489 6.68 0.79 24.39
CA ALA A 489 7.81 0.86 23.48
C ALA A 489 9.08 1.38 24.17
N THR A 490 10.24 0.96 23.68
CA THR A 490 11.51 1.64 23.98
C THR A 490 11.40 3.14 23.66
N GLY A 491 11.79 3.97 24.62
CA GLY A 491 11.71 5.43 24.53
C GLY A 491 10.43 6.02 25.12
N ALA A 492 9.48 5.21 25.60
CA ALA A 492 8.29 5.69 26.29
C ALA A 492 8.64 6.45 27.58
N GLU A 493 7.91 7.52 27.87
CA GLU A 493 8.08 8.30 29.11
C GLU A 493 7.07 7.86 30.19
N LEU A 494 7.61 7.51 31.35
CA LEU A 494 6.87 7.14 32.54
C LEU A 494 6.85 8.31 33.51
N VAL A 495 5.65 8.83 33.78
CA VAL A 495 5.46 10.00 34.63
C VAL A 495 5.01 9.58 36.02
N THR A 496 5.76 9.98 37.04
CA THR A 496 5.33 9.89 38.43
C THR A 496 4.47 11.10 38.77
N LYS A 497 3.30 10.86 39.37
CA LYS A 497 2.36 11.92 39.76
C LYS A 497 2.13 11.89 41.26
N ASN A 498 1.96 13.06 41.86
CA ASN A 498 1.52 13.23 43.24
C ASN A 498 0.27 14.13 43.23
N GLY A 499 -0.90 13.52 43.10
CA GLY A 499 -2.12 14.24 42.76
C GLY A 499 -2.10 14.70 41.30
N ASP A 500 -2.48 15.95 41.04
CA ASP A 500 -2.47 16.54 39.69
C ASP A 500 -1.10 17.09 39.26
N GLU A 501 -0.11 17.07 40.16
CA GLU A 501 1.24 17.55 39.87
C GLU A 501 2.12 16.41 39.35
N THR A 502 2.67 16.60 38.15
CA THR A 502 3.77 15.79 37.63
C THR A 502 5.02 16.02 38.49
N VAL A 503 5.57 14.95 39.04
CA VAL A 503 6.71 15.02 39.96
C VAL A 503 8.01 14.73 39.21
N GLU A 504 8.08 13.61 38.49
CA GLU A 504 9.28 13.19 37.74
C GLU A 504 8.90 12.40 36.49
N MET A 505 9.72 12.48 35.43
CA MET A 505 9.58 11.69 34.21
C MET A 505 10.78 10.78 34.03
N TYR A 506 10.54 9.54 33.61
CA TYR A 506 11.53 8.51 33.38
C TYR A 506 11.42 7.95 31.97
N THR A 507 12.53 7.70 31.28
CA THR A 507 12.53 7.00 29.99
C THR A 507 12.61 5.49 30.20
N ILE A 508 11.69 4.76 29.57
CA ILE A 508 11.69 3.30 29.58
C ILE A 508 12.53 2.77 28.42
N VAL A 509 13.40 1.81 28.72
CA VAL A 509 14.18 1.07 27.73
C VAL A 509 13.81 -0.40 27.84
N VAL A 510 13.20 -0.95 26.78
CA VAL A 510 12.88 -2.37 26.69
C VAL A 510 14.05 -3.05 25.98
N ILE A 511 14.71 -3.99 26.67
CA ILE A 511 15.90 -4.64 26.13
C ILE A 511 15.52 -5.46 24.88
N GLY A 512 16.19 -5.18 23.76
CA GLY A 512 15.97 -5.87 22.50
C GLY A 512 14.89 -5.26 21.59
N ASP A 513 14.03 -4.36 22.07
CA ASP A 513 13.11 -3.56 21.25
C ASP A 513 13.86 -2.28 20.81
N VAL A 514 14.49 -2.36 19.65
CA VAL A 514 15.39 -1.31 19.13
C VAL A 514 14.64 -0.32 18.27
N ASN A 515 13.59 -0.78 17.58
CA ASN A 515 12.77 0.06 16.71
C ASN A 515 11.65 0.80 17.47
N GLY A 516 11.40 0.46 18.74
CA GLY A 516 10.39 1.09 19.57
C GLY A 516 8.97 0.67 19.21
N ASP A 517 8.79 -0.54 18.67
CA ASP A 517 7.47 -1.08 18.34
C ASP A 517 6.83 -1.86 19.50
N GLY A 518 7.57 -2.05 20.60
CA GLY A 518 7.13 -2.77 21.79
C GLY A 518 7.25 -4.29 21.66
N GLU A 519 7.78 -4.81 20.55
CA GLU A 519 8.07 -6.22 20.32
C GLU A 519 9.59 -6.45 20.21
N VAL A 520 10.05 -7.65 20.58
CA VAL A 520 11.46 -8.05 20.40
C VAL A 520 11.52 -9.14 19.33
N ASN A 521 11.82 -8.75 18.10
CA ASN A 521 11.69 -9.61 16.93
C ASN A 521 12.89 -9.49 15.95
N SER A 522 12.76 -10.09 14.77
CA SER A 522 13.84 -10.09 13.77
C SER A 522 14.14 -8.71 13.17
N MET A 523 13.21 -7.76 13.24
CA MET A 523 13.40 -6.38 12.77
C MET A 523 14.35 -5.61 13.68
N ASP A 524 14.33 -5.87 14.99
CA ASP A 524 15.29 -5.30 15.94
C ASP A 524 16.71 -5.83 15.68
N ALA A 525 16.83 -7.13 15.44
CA ALA A 525 18.11 -7.73 15.07
C ALA A 525 18.67 -7.13 13.77
N LEU A 526 17.80 -6.80 12.80
CA LEU A 526 18.20 -6.14 11.57
C LEU A 526 18.69 -4.71 11.83
N ALA A 527 18.01 -3.95 12.70
CA ALA A 527 18.42 -2.59 13.09
C ALA A 527 19.81 -2.58 13.74
N ILE A 528 20.09 -3.56 14.62
CA ILE A 528 21.43 -3.75 15.22
C ILE A 528 22.48 -4.10 14.16
N LEU A 529 22.17 -5.00 13.23
CA LEU A 529 23.10 -5.37 12.15
C LEU A 529 23.43 -4.17 11.25
N GLN A 530 22.42 -3.39 10.85
CA GLN A 530 22.60 -2.16 10.07
C GLN A 530 23.44 -1.14 10.83
N HIS A 531 23.27 -1.04 12.14
CA HIS A 531 24.11 -0.21 12.99
C HIS A 531 25.58 -0.66 13.01
N SER A 532 25.80 -1.97 13.15
CA SER A 532 27.14 -2.56 13.23
C SER A 532 27.98 -2.39 11.96
N VAL A 533 27.33 -2.17 10.81
CA VAL A 533 27.98 -1.91 9.50
C VAL A 533 27.98 -0.43 9.10
N GLU A 534 27.63 0.47 10.02
CA GLU A 534 27.56 1.92 9.82
C GLU A 534 26.54 2.37 8.73
N GLU A 535 25.55 1.53 8.39
CA GLU A 535 24.46 1.90 7.47
C GLU A 535 23.41 2.80 8.17
N VAL A 536 23.18 2.58 9.47
CA VAL A 536 22.25 3.35 10.32
C VAL A 536 22.94 3.72 11.64
N GLN A 537 22.66 4.88 12.22
CA GLN A 537 23.15 5.23 13.56
C GLN A 537 22.03 5.16 14.60
N LEU A 538 22.13 4.20 15.53
CA LEU A 538 21.28 4.13 16.72
C LEU A 538 21.74 5.16 17.75
N THR A 539 20.80 5.81 18.42
CA THR A 539 21.07 6.82 19.45
C THR A 539 20.06 6.73 20.59
N GLY A 540 20.36 7.33 21.75
CA GLY A 540 19.41 7.43 22.87
C GLY A 540 18.92 6.08 23.38
N ALA A 541 17.61 5.96 23.58
CA ALA A 541 16.96 4.74 24.10
C ALA A 541 17.18 3.52 23.20
N ALA A 542 17.17 3.69 21.87
CA ALA A 542 17.41 2.62 20.91
C ALA A 542 18.84 2.06 21.02
N LEU A 543 19.84 2.92 21.29
CA LEU A 543 21.21 2.48 21.51
C LEU A 543 21.36 1.70 22.83
N LEU A 544 20.62 2.10 23.86
CA LEU A 544 20.60 1.40 25.15
C LEU A 544 19.87 0.05 25.04
N ALA A 545 18.76 -0.02 24.29
CA ALA A 545 18.03 -1.26 24.02
C ALA A 545 18.85 -2.27 23.20
N ALA A 546 19.77 -1.78 22.36
CA ALA A 546 20.59 -2.59 21.46
C ALA A 546 21.82 -3.24 22.12
N ASN A 547 22.26 -2.80 23.31
CA ASN A 547 23.43 -3.34 24.03
C ASN A 547 22.97 -4.39 25.06
N ILE A 548 22.80 -5.64 24.62
CA ILE A 548 22.11 -6.68 25.40
C ILE A 548 23.07 -7.38 26.36
N ASP A 549 24.34 -7.52 25.96
CA ASP A 549 25.36 -8.19 26.75
C ASP A 549 26.13 -7.27 27.69
N SER A 550 25.75 -5.98 27.73
CA SER A 550 26.40 -4.94 28.53
C SER A 550 27.91 -4.79 28.25
N SER A 551 28.36 -5.11 27.02
CA SER A 551 29.78 -5.04 26.62
C SER A 551 30.25 -3.63 26.22
N ASP A 552 29.38 -2.63 26.35
CA ASP A 552 29.53 -1.24 25.88
C ASP A 552 29.72 -1.12 24.35
N LYS A 553 29.41 -2.20 23.60
CA LYS A 553 29.48 -2.26 22.14
C LYS A 553 28.18 -2.85 21.62
N VAL A 554 27.66 -2.26 20.54
CA VAL A 554 26.50 -2.77 19.82
C VAL A 554 26.98 -3.38 18.51
N ASP A 555 26.98 -4.70 18.42
CA ASP A 555 27.48 -5.43 17.26
C ASP A 555 26.66 -6.68 16.89
N SER A 556 27.18 -7.47 15.94
CA SER A 556 26.51 -8.69 15.47
C SER A 556 26.21 -9.74 16.56
N SER A 557 26.89 -9.67 17.69
CA SER A 557 26.64 -10.55 18.84
C SER A 557 25.36 -10.16 19.59
N ASP A 558 25.04 -8.88 19.71
CA ASP A 558 23.75 -8.39 20.22
C ASP A 558 22.60 -8.80 19.30
N ALA A 559 22.79 -8.65 17.97
CA ALA A 559 21.79 -9.06 16.98
C ALA A 559 21.52 -10.58 17.04
N LEU A 560 22.56 -11.39 17.22
CA LEU A 560 22.40 -12.83 17.43
C LEU A 560 21.63 -13.14 18.72
N THR A 561 21.83 -12.32 19.76
CA THR A 561 21.14 -12.47 21.04
C THR A 561 19.65 -12.13 20.91
N VAL A 562 19.28 -11.04 20.21
CA VAL A 562 17.88 -10.74 19.83
C VAL A 562 17.25 -11.89 19.07
N LEU A 563 17.96 -12.47 18.10
CA LEU A 563 17.45 -13.60 17.33
C LEU A 563 17.26 -14.85 18.20
N GLN A 564 18.11 -15.08 19.20
CA GLN A 564 17.96 -16.19 20.15
C GLN A 564 16.81 -15.96 21.13
N ILE A 565 16.55 -14.71 21.53
CA ILE A 565 15.42 -14.33 22.38
C ILE A 565 14.09 -14.46 21.62
N SER A 566 14.03 -13.96 20.39
CA SER A 566 12.79 -13.99 19.55
C SER A 566 12.34 -15.40 19.14
N VAL A 567 13.20 -16.41 19.30
CA VAL A 567 12.87 -17.83 19.06
C VAL A 567 12.87 -18.67 20.35
N GLU A 568 12.89 -18.02 21.52
CA GLU A 568 12.87 -18.65 22.85
C GLU A 568 14.03 -19.63 23.13
N GLU A 569 15.15 -19.54 22.40
CA GLU A 569 16.33 -20.38 22.65
C GLU A 569 17.08 -19.96 23.93
N LYS A 570 16.97 -18.69 24.33
CA LYS A 570 17.59 -18.11 25.55
C LYS A 570 16.75 -16.97 26.11
N THR A 571 17.01 -16.60 27.37
CA THR A 571 16.39 -15.44 28.01
C THR A 571 17.41 -14.30 28.19
N PRO A 572 17.02 -13.02 28.13
CA PRO A 572 17.91 -11.90 28.43
C PRO A 572 18.55 -11.99 29.82
N ALA A 573 17.86 -12.59 30.80
CA ALA A 573 18.36 -12.85 32.14
C ALA A 573 19.63 -13.73 32.19
N ASP A 574 19.93 -14.49 31.13
CA ASP A 574 21.16 -15.28 31.01
C ASP A 574 22.41 -14.42 30.76
N TYR A 575 22.23 -13.13 30.44
CA TYR A 575 23.30 -12.22 30.01
C TYR A 575 23.49 -11.00 30.93
N PHE A 576 22.60 -10.74 31.90
CA PHE A 576 22.80 -9.69 32.91
C PHE A 576 23.61 -10.19 34.13
N PRO A 577 24.50 -9.36 34.71
CA PRO A 577 25.22 -9.74 35.91
C PRO A 577 24.26 -9.84 37.10
N LYS A 578 24.31 -10.98 37.82
CA LYS A 578 23.70 -11.10 39.15
C LYS A 578 24.52 -10.26 40.14
N GLU A 579 24.16 -8.99 40.34
CA GLU A 579 24.74 -8.23 41.45
C GLU A 579 24.25 -8.82 42.78
N THR A 580 25.15 -9.42 43.55
CA THR A 580 24.96 -9.59 44.99
C THR A 580 25.21 -8.25 45.67
N PRO A 581 24.30 -7.72 46.51
CA PRO A 581 24.52 -6.45 47.19
C PRO A 581 25.75 -6.55 48.10
N ASP A 582 26.71 -5.65 47.92
CA ASP A 582 27.83 -5.47 48.84
C ASP A 582 27.29 -5.13 50.23
N VAL A 583 27.63 -5.98 51.21
CA VAL A 583 27.39 -5.73 52.63
C VAL A 583 28.29 -4.56 53.04
N PRO A 584 27.77 -3.48 53.68
CA PRO A 584 28.63 -2.37 54.10
C PRO A 584 29.62 -2.85 55.16
N GLU A 585 30.91 -2.64 54.93
CA GLU A 585 31.94 -2.86 55.95
C GLU A 585 31.64 -1.98 57.18
N THR A 586 31.54 -2.63 58.34
CA THR A 586 31.41 -1.97 59.64
C THR A 586 32.62 -1.09 59.93
N PRO A 587 32.46 0.10 60.54
CA PRO A 587 33.59 0.97 60.85
C PRO A 587 34.44 0.38 61.98
N ASP A 588 35.75 0.27 61.71
CA ASP A 588 36.75 -0.22 62.66
C ASP A 588 36.83 0.63 63.94
N VAL A 589 36.80 -0.05 65.08
CA VAL A 589 37.16 0.48 66.41
C VAL A 589 38.68 0.38 66.57
N PRO A 590 39.39 1.42 67.07
CA PRO A 590 40.84 1.42 67.09
C PRO A 590 41.38 0.74 68.35
N GLU A 591 42.24 -0.28 68.20
CA GLU A 591 43.15 -0.71 69.27
C GLU A 591 44.59 -0.93 68.75
N THR A 592 45.42 0.04 69.15
CA THR A 592 46.80 0.00 69.67
C THR A 592 47.96 -0.74 68.95
N PRO A 593 49.19 -0.17 69.04
CA PRO A 593 50.32 -0.56 68.20
C PRO A 593 51.34 -1.51 68.87
N ASP A 594 52.23 -2.02 68.00
CA ASP A 594 53.58 -2.56 68.21
C ASP A 594 53.74 -3.99 68.78
N VAL A 595 54.44 -4.86 68.04
CA VAL A 595 55.91 -5.06 68.08
C VAL A 595 56.30 -6.20 67.09
N PRO A 596 57.50 -6.17 66.46
CA PRO A 596 57.85 -6.96 65.27
C PRO A 596 58.71 -8.21 65.56
N GLU A 597 58.89 -9.07 64.55
CA GLU A 597 60.17 -9.64 64.05
C GLU A 597 60.01 -11.01 63.37
N THR A 598 60.27 -11.03 62.03
CA THR A 598 61.21 -11.88 61.24
C THR A 598 61.33 -13.42 61.45
N PRO A 599 61.96 -14.18 60.54
CA PRO A 599 61.89 -14.19 59.06
C PRO A 599 61.96 -15.64 58.44
N GLU A 600 62.10 -15.67 57.10
CA GLU A 600 62.80 -16.68 56.26
C GLU A 600 62.06 -17.90 55.65
N THR A 601 61.77 -17.77 54.33
CA THR A 601 62.24 -18.56 53.14
C THR A 601 62.18 -20.12 53.14
N PRO A 602 62.49 -20.82 52.01
CA PRO A 602 61.82 -20.85 50.70
C PRO A 602 61.67 -22.31 50.13
N SER A 603 60.92 -22.49 49.03
CA SER A 603 61.19 -23.43 47.90
C SER A 603 59.91 -23.54 47.06
N GLY A 604 59.87 -23.51 45.73
CA GLY A 604 60.86 -23.89 44.73
C GLY A 604 60.29 -25.04 43.88
N ASN A 605 60.32 -24.86 42.56
CA ASN A 605 60.03 -25.80 41.45
C ASN A 605 58.55 -26.07 41.14
N GLU A 606 58.09 -26.08 39.89
CA GLU A 606 58.71 -25.97 38.56
C GLU A 606 57.64 -25.44 37.58
#